data_AF-A0A2E9HZM0-F1
#
_entry.id   AF-A0A2E9HZM0-F1
#
_cell.length_a   1.000
_cell.length_b   1.000
_cell.length_c   1.000
_cell.angle_alpha   90.00
_cell.angle_beta   90.00
_cell.angle_gamma   90.00
#
_symmetry.space_group_name_H-M   'P 1'
#
loop_
_entity.id
_entity.type
_entity.pdbx_description
1 polymer ?
#
loop_
_entity_poly.entity_id
_entity_poly.type
_entity_poly.pdbx_seq_one_letter_code
_entity_poly.pdbx_strand_id
1 'polypeptide(L)'
;MFSFSYFANCLSGNHTNLNFGLGFDWADCQQASPGGQWLQIFQQETTDKTKKSISKKLPTDLLFDEDSAGNVDISDIKFNSIAKKSEIMTLEFKVADGTLDATATQDVTVTGGGSGTLYLTGTRDDITDFLSDGDAVTYTGAQDVFGDDVAVISLRAAVDGDLIDLGSMNVDIADVIDNVTGTPQDDTLVGDRGMNLILGLAGDDSLDGQGGNDVISGDAGDDTISGGAGADTLDGGADEDVLYYVGSTAGVTVDLNEDRAGFQQASGGDAEGDVISNFENVYASDHADVITGNAGRNILFGYDGDDIINGMDGDDVLRGGMGADTLDGGNGNDWVRYLGSAAGVTVNLTVGLDGFQSASGGDGEGDVLSGFENIQGSDFGDDLTGDAGKNYILGFDGDDVIDGGASNDTIRGGEGADTMEGGSGSDVLQYTDSSGGVTVDLNADAFGKQQASGGDAEGDVISGFEHVYASNHDDMLIGNAGRNILYGYDGMDTINGGEGKDVLRGGDDADSFVFNSPLDPANEDRILDFVAGEDVMVLDSAVFTGLTSGALDAGMFVANVDGVATTADQRIIYETGTGKVYYDSDGSGDAEAVAFAQLSSLPTIGADDFLIV
;
A
#
# COMPACT_ATOMS: atom_id res chain seq x y z
N MET A 1 -68.52 14.23 24.95
CA MET A 1 -68.47 15.54 25.65
C MET A 1 -67.20 15.55 26.48
N PHE A 2 -66.25 16.43 26.13
CA PHE A 2 -64.99 16.81 26.83
C PHE A 2 -63.97 15.68 27.15
N SER A 3 -62.71 15.61 26.69
CA SER A 3 -61.61 16.56 26.38
C SER A 3 -60.62 16.82 27.55
N PHE A 4 -59.31 16.79 27.21
CA PHE A 4 -58.06 17.14 27.93
C PHE A 4 -57.49 16.09 28.91
N SER A 5 -56.36 15.42 28.65
CA SER A 5 -54.94 15.84 28.50
C SER A 5 -54.24 16.17 29.83
N TYR A 6 -53.16 15.46 30.17
CA TYR A 6 -51.90 16.08 30.66
C TYR A 6 -50.74 15.05 30.65
N PHE A 7 -49.61 15.49 30.09
CA PHE A 7 -48.30 14.84 30.00
C PHE A 7 -47.38 15.41 31.09
N ALA A 8 -46.31 14.66 31.43
CA ALA A 8 -45.03 15.08 32.02
C ALA A 8 -44.95 15.58 33.49
N ASN A 9 -44.19 14.86 34.32
CA ASN A 9 -42.81 15.23 34.70
C ASN A 9 -42.25 14.32 35.82
N CYS A 10 -41.05 13.79 35.57
CA CYS A 10 -40.19 13.14 36.57
C CYS A 10 -39.27 14.18 37.25
N LEU A 11 -38.70 13.75 38.39
CA LEU A 11 -37.52 14.28 39.11
C LEU A 11 -37.69 15.51 40.01
N SER A 12 -37.52 15.30 41.32
CA SER A 12 -36.51 16.01 42.14
C SER A 12 -36.45 15.42 43.56
N GLY A 13 -35.28 14.91 43.96
CA GLY A 13 -35.02 14.34 45.28
C GLY A 13 -34.85 15.36 46.40
N ASN A 14 -34.81 14.86 47.64
CA ASN A 14 -33.77 15.20 48.63
C ASN A 14 -33.93 14.42 49.96
N HIS A 15 -32.78 13.94 50.41
CA HIS A 15 -32.35 13.34 51.68
C HIS A 15 -33.11 13.67 52.98
N THR A 16 -33.20 12.70 53.91
CA THR A 16 -32.28 12.55 55.07
C THR A 16 -32.75 11.53 56.12
N ASN A 17 -31.82 10.64 56.50
CA ASN A 17 -31.58 10.01 57.82
C ASN A 17 -32.73 9.37 58.63
N LEU A 18 -32.60 8.06 58.89
CA LEU A 18 -32.29 7.54 60.25
C LEU A 18 -31.97 6.03 60.23
N ASN A 19 -30.83 5.71 60.83
CA ASN A 19 -30.20 4.40 61.04
C ASN A 19 -31.10 3.39 61.79
N PHE A 20 -31.10 2.10 61.40
CA PHE A 20 -30.87 0.95 62.29
C PHE A 20 -30.75 -0.37 61.49
N GLY A 21 -29.54 -0.93 61.47
CA GLY A 21 -29.21 -2.34 61.78
C GLY A 21 -29.92 -3.49 61.05
N LEU A 22 -29.09 -4.22 60.29
CA LEU A 22 -29.12 -5.65 59.94
C LEU A 22 -29.73 -6.02 58.57
N GLY A 23 -28.83 -6.35 57.63
CA GLY A 23 -29.00 -7.35 56.56
C GLY A 23 -29.92 -7.01 55.40
N PHE A 24 -29.38 -6.39 54.35
CA PHE A 24 -30.00 -6.35 53.02
C PHE A 24 -29.55 -7.57 52.19
N ASP A 25 -30.52 -8.33 51.69
CA ASP A 25 -30.49 -8.93 50.35
C ASP A 25 -31.65 -8.27 49.58
N TRP A 26 -31.38 -7.78 48.36
CA TRP A 26 -32.27 -6.90 47.59
C TRP A 26 -32.79 -7.67 46.37
N ALA A 27 -33.86 -8.43 46.57
CA ALA A 27 -34.73 -8.92 45.51
C ALA A 27 -36.18 -8.59 45.86
N ASP A 28 -36.93 -8.17 44.86
CA ASP A 28 -38.37 -7.87 44.85
C ASP A 28 -38.85 -6.57 45.51
N CYS A 29 -38.95 -5.52 44.70
CA CYS A 29 -39.85 -4.41 44.95
C CYS A 29 -41.00 -4.41 43.93
N GLN A 30 -42.10 -5.07 44.27
CA GLN A 30 -43.44 -4.60 43.90
C GLN A 30 -43.93 -3.63 44.99
N GLN A 31 -44.64 -2.56 44.63
CA GLN A 31 -45.95 -2.25 45.25
C GLN A 31 -46.72 -1.09 44.59
N ALA A 32 -47.91 -1.45 44.08
CA ALA A 32 -49.24 -0.91 44.37
C ALA A 32 -49.45 0.61 44.64
N SER A 33 -50.49 1.16 43.98
CA SER A 33 -51.31 2.28 44.49
C SER A 33 -52.69 1.78 45.00
N PRO A 34 -53.36 2.54 45.89
CA PRO A 34 -54.21 1.98 46.94
C PRO A 34 -55.72 2.13 46.70
N GLY A 35 -56.47 1.07 46.95
CA GLY A 35 -57.94 1.11 46.92
C GLY A 35 -58.56 -0.27 47.08
N GLY A 36 -58.44 -0.86 48.27
CA GLY A 36 -58.96 -2.19 48.56
C GLY A 36 -60.48 -2.31 48.42
N GLN A 37 -60.92 -3.06 47.41
CA GLN A 37 -62.05 -3.96 47.55
C GLN A 37 -61.53 -5.38 47.35
N TRP A 38 -61.74 -6.22 48.36
CA TRP A 38 -61.48 -7.65 48.30
C TRP A 38 -62.39 -8.28 47.23
N LEU A 39 -61.91 -8.36 46.00
CA LEU A 39 -62.39 -9.37 45.07
C LEU A 39 -61.49 -10.59 45.27
N GLN A 40 -61.96 -11.53 46.10
CA GLN A 40 -61.56 -12.92 45.95
C GLN A 40 -61.94 -13.34 44.53
N ILE A 41 -61.06 -13.10 43.57
CA ILE A 41 -61.05 -13.93 42.37
C ILE A 41 -60.43 -15.24 42.86
N PHE A 42 -61.32 -16.13 43.32
CA PHE A 42 -61.11 -17.55 43.06
C PHE A 42 -60.58 -17.63 41.63
N GLN A 43 -59.36 -18.13 41.45
CA GLN A 43 -59.02 -18.82 40.21
C GLN A 43 -60.03 -19.97 40.13
N GLN A 44 -61.20 -19.67 39.59
CA GLN A 44 -61.91 -20.62 38.79
C GLN A 44 -60.94 -20.90 37.65
N GLU A 45 -60.18 -22.00 37.78
CA GLU A 45 -60.01 -22.87 36.63
C GLU A 45 -61.44 -23.14 36.12
N THR A 46 -61.93 -22.24 35.27
CA THR A 46 -62.89 -22.65 34.27
C THR A 46 -62.13 -23.71 33.49
N THR A 47 -62.43 -24.96 33.77
CA THR A 47 -62.24 -26.07 32.84
C THR A 47 -63.13 -25.77 31.64
N ASP A 48 -62.75 -24.76 30.87
CA ASP A 48 -63.28 -24.50 29.57
C ASP A 48 -62.64 -25.55 28.67
N LYS A 49 -63.31 -26.70 28.56
CA LYS A 49 -62.93 -27.88 27.76
C LYS A 49 -62.93 -27.59 26.25
N THR A 50 -62.78 -26.33 25.86
CA THR A 50 -62.90 -25.81 24.49
C THR A 50 -61.76 -24.89 24.10
N LYS A 51 -60.81 -24.56 24.97
CA LYS A 51 -59.60 -23.83 24.55
C LYS A 51 -58.66 -24.79 23.82
N LYS A 52 -58.69 -24.76 22.49
CA LYS A 52 -57.75 -25.47 21.62
C LYS A 52 -56.33 -24.98 21.94
N SER A 53 -55.44 -25.89 22.36
CA SER A 53 -54.03 -25.63 22.66
C SER A 53 -53.13 -26.83 22.33
N ILE A 54 -51.84 -26.57 22.14
CA ILE A 54 -50.80 -27.60 22.04
C ILE A 54 -50.50 -28.23 23.42
N SER A 55 -49.89 -29.43 23.42
CA SER A 55 -49.63 -30.21 24.65
C SER A 55 -48.51 -29.67 25.54
N LYS A 56 -47.56 -28.94 24.96
CA LYS A 56 -46.45 -28.26 25.62
C LYS A 56 -46.26 -26.89 24.98
N LYS A 57 -45.46 -26.02 25.59
CA LYS A 57 -45.00 -24.79 24.91
C LYS A 57 -44.07 -25.19 23.76
N LEU A 58 -44.05 -24.37 22.70
CA LEU A 58 -43.02 -24.45 21.68
C LEU A 58 -41.64 -24.19 22.29
N PRO A 59 -40.55 -24.69 21.68
CA PRO A 59 -39.19 -24.22 21.96
C PRO A 59 -39.15 -22.68 21.95
N THR A 60 -38.40 -22.09 22.89
CA THR A 60 -38.20 -20.64 22.87
C THR A 60 -37.30 -20.28 21.70
N ASP A 61 -36.16 -20.98 21.62
CA ASP A 61 -35.11 -20.73 20.64
C ASP A 61 -34.79 -22.02 19.89
N LEU A 62 -34.52 -21.88 18.60
CA LEU A 62 -34.05 -22.93 17.71
C LEU A 62 -32.69 -22.51 17.16
N LEU A 63 -31.68 -23.37 17.30
CA LEU A 63 -30.33 -23.09 16.82
C LEU A 63 -30.10 -23.74 15.46
N PHE A 64 -29.59 -22.95 14.52
CA PHE A 64 -29.19 -23.36 13.19
C PHE A 64 -27.77 -22.90 12.91
N ASP A 65 -27.14 -23.53 11.92
CA ASP A 65 -25.92 -23.02 11.30
C ASP A 65 -26.34 -22.24 10.05
N GLU A 66 -25.65 -21.15 9.73
CA GLU A 66 -25.95 -20.38 8.54
C GLU A 66 -25.77 -21.19 7.25
N ASP A 67 -26.50 -20.79 6.21
CA ASP A 67 -26.53 -21.41 4.88
C ASP A 67 -26.75 -22.93 4.84
N SER A 68 -27.19 -23.49 5.97
CA SER A 68 -27.38 -24.91 6.20
C SER A 68 -28.80 -25.19 6.64
N ALA A 69 -29.37 -26.29 6.15
CA ALA A 69 -30.67 -26.75 6.59
C ALA A 69 -30.54 -27.43 7.97
N GLY A 70 -31.23 -26.89 8.97
CA GLY A 70 -31.40 -27.54 10.28
C GLY A 70 -32.82 -27.97 10.55
N ASN A 71 -33.01 -28.78 11.58
CA ASN A 71 -34.29 -29.41 11.88
C ASN A 71 -35.14 -28.54 12.82
N VAL A 72 -36.39 -28.31 12.44
CA VAL A 72 -37.40 -27.66 13.30
C VAL A 72 -38.05 -28.74 14.18
N ASP A 73 -37.34 -29.18 15.23
CA ASP A 73 -37.81 -30.26 16.09
C ASP A 73 -38.95 -29.81 17.03
N ILE A 74 -40.16 -30.21 16.68
CA ILE A 74 -41.36 -30.07 17.52
C ILE A 74 -42.00 -31.43 17.85
N SER A 75 -41.22 -32.52 17.84
CA SER A 75 -41.69 -33.90 18.00
C SER A 75 -42.43 -34.18 19.33
N ASP A 76 -42.10 -33.38 20.33
CA ASP A 76 -42.69 -33.37 21.66
C ASP A 76 -44.07 -32.68 21.75
N ILE A 77 -44.50 -32.01 20.67
CA ILE A 77 -45.75 -31.27 20.58
C ILE A 77 -46.86 -32.18 20.03
N LYS A 78 -47.99 -32.22 20.73
CA LYS A 78 -49.19 -32.98 20.35
C LYS A 78 -50.38 -32.03 20.17
N PHE A 79 -51.19 -32.31 19.15
CA PHE A 79 -52.32 -31.48 18.72
C PHE A 79 -53.68 -32.02 19.20
N ASN A 80 -53.69 -32.82 20.27
CA ASN A 80 -54.86 -33.58 20.73
C ASN A 80 -56.09 -32.72 21.06
N SER A 81 -55.89 -31.46 21.45
CA SER A 81 -56.99 -30.53 21.75
C SER A 81 -57.33 -29.58 20.58
N ILE A 82 -56.54 -29.61 19.50
CA ILE A 82 -56.72 -28.78 18.30
C ILE A 82 -57.77 -29.40 17.37
N ALA A 83 -57.66 -30.71 17.12
CA ALA A 83 -58.55 -31.48 16.24
C ALA A 83 -58.70 -32.94 16.72
N LYS A 84 -59.82 -33.58 16.36
CA LYS A 84 -60.05 -35.02 16.59
C LYS A 84 -59.11 -35.86 15.73
N LYS A 85 -58.92 -37.12 16.12
CA LYS A 85 -57.99 -38.06 15.48
C LYS A 85 -58.12 -38.13 13.95
N SER A 86 -59.33 -38.25 13.43
CA SER A 86 -59.62 -38.39 12.01
C SER A 86 -60.04 -37.09 11.32
N GLU A 87 -59.90 -35.95 12.01
CA GLU A 87 -60.28 -34.64 11.49
C GLU A 87 -59.09 -34.06 10.72
N ILE A 88 -59.37 -33.51 9.53
CA ILE A 88 -58.35 -32.89 8.70
C ILE A 88 -57.99 -31.55 9.32
N MET A 89 -56.69 -31.31 9.45
CA MET A 89 -56.16 -30.00 9.82
C MET A 89 -55.02 -29.63 8.87
N THR A 90 -54.77 -28.33 8.76
CA THR A 90 -53.59 -27.78 8.09
C THR A 90 -52.73 -27.07 9.12
N LEU A 91 -51.47 -27.45 9.23
CA LEU A 91 -50.47 -26.75 10.04
C LEU A 91 -49.68 -25.82 9.13
N GLU A 92 -49.63 -24.54 9.46
CA GLU A 92 -48.86 -23.48 8.79
C GLU A 92 -47.63 -23.16 9.64
N PHE A 93 -46.44 -23.37 9.08
CA PHE A 93 -45.20 -22.77 9.55
C PHE A 93 -44.93 -21.55 8.69
N LYS A 94 -44.56 -20.44 9.32
CA LYS A 94 -44.26 -19.21 8.59
C LYS A 94 -43.09 -18.47 9.22
N VAL A 95 -42.12 -18.14 8.39
CA VAL A 95 -40.96 -17.29 8.67
C VAL A 95 -40.95 -16.12 7.68
N ALA A 96 -40.39 -14.98 8.08
CA ALA A 96 -40.28 -13.81 7.21
C ALA A 96 -39.15 -13.96 6.19
N ASP A 97 -38.00 -14.44 6.67
CA ASP A 97 -36.75 -14.59 5.93
C ASP A 97 -36.22 -16.03 6.08
N GLY A 98 -35.51 -16.53 5.07
CA GLY A 98 -35.16 -17.94 4.96
C GLY A 98 -36.26 -18.81 4.35
N THR A 99 -36.04 -20.13 4.35
CA THR A 99 -36.93 -21.11 3.72
C THR A 99 -37.24 -22.28 4.64
N LEU A 100 -38.47 -22.78 4.55
CA LEU A 100 -38.93 -23.98 5.24
C LEU A 100 -39.17 -25.07 4.21
N ASP A 101 -38.78 -26.30 4.52
CA ASP A 101 -39.01 -27.46 3.66
C ASP A 101 -39.46 -28.69 4.46
N ALA A 102 -40.13 -29.62 3.78
CA ALA A 102 -40.57 -30.90 4.32
C ALA A 102 -40.85 -31.89 3.18
N THR A 103 -40.56 -33.16 3.40
CA THR A 103 -40.84 -34.20 2.40
C THR A 103 -42.23 -34.78 2.59
N ALA A 104 -43.08 -34.72 1.55
CA ALA A 104 -44.43 -35.26 1.60
C ALA A 104 -44.46 -36.79 1.81
N THR A 105 -45.45 -37.28 2.54
CA THR A 105 -45.70 -38.71 2.74
C THR A 105 -47.02 -39.13 2.07
N GLN A 106 -47.38 -40.42 2.16
CA GLN A 106 -48.66 -40.89 1.64
C GLN A 106 -49.87 -40.24 2.36
N ASP A 107 -49.70 -39.86 3.63
CA ASP A 107 -50.79 -39.44 4.53
C ASP A 107 -50.77 -37.94 4.87
N VAL A 108 -49.64 -37.26 4.66
CA VAL A 108 -49.50 -35.80 4.83
C VAL A 108 -49.08 -35.14 3.52
N THR A 109 -49.90 -34.21 3.04
CA THR A 109 -49.60 -33.35 1.89
C THR A 109 -48.78 -32.15 2.34
N VAL A 110 -47.65 -31.90 1.69
CA VAL A 110 -46.80 -30.72 1.90
C VAL A 110 -46.98 -29.74 0.74
N THR A 111 -47.17 -28.45 1.03
CA THR A 111 -47.13 -27.38 0.03
C THR A 111 -46.37 -26.17 0.56
N GLY A 112 -45.69 -25.44 -0.32
CA GLY A 112 -44.90 -24.27 0.07
C GLY A 112 -43.46 -24.57 0.52
N GLY A 113 -42.98 -25.80 0.31
CA GLY A 113 -41.56 -26.15 0.52
C GLY A 113 -40.63 -25.27 -0.32
N GLY A 114 -39.48 -24.91 0.25
CA GLY A 114 -38.52 -23.97 -0.33
C GLY A 114 -38.99 -22.51 -0.27
N SER A 115 -39.93 -22.18 0.61
CA SER A 115 -40.42 -20.81 0.80
C SER A 115 -40.56 -20.47 2.28
N GLY A 116 -40.72 -19.19 2.62
CA GLY A 116 -40.98 -18.76 3.99
C GLY A 116 -42.34 -19.19 4.57
N THR A 117 -43.18 -19.94 3.83
CA THR A 117 -44.44 -20.47 4.36
C THR A 117 -44.67 -21.91 3.92
N LEU A 118 -44.71 -22.82 4.88
CA LEU A 118 -44.89 -24.26 4.69
C LEU A 118 -46.23 -24.73 5.27
N TYR A 119 -46.98 -25.50 4.50
CA TYR A 119 -48.25 -26.09 4.92
C TYR A 119 -48.18 -27.61 4.96
N LEU A 120 -48.57 -28.20 6.09
CA LEU A 120 -48.77 -29.64 6.26
C LEU A 120 -50.26 -29.93 6.41
N THR A 121 -50.86 -30.70 5.48
CA THR A 121 -52.30 -31.03 5.52
C THR A 121 -52.51 -32.54 5.56
N GLY A 122 -53.29 -33.00 6.53
CA GLY A 122 -53.59 -34.43 6.77
C GLY A 122 -54.57 -34.59 7.92
N THR A 123 -54.87 -35.83 8.34
CA THR A 123 -55.61 -36.00 9.60
C THR A 123 -54.72 -35.60 10.78
N ARG A 124 -55.32 -35.21 11.91
CA ARG A 124 -54.55 -34.84 13.11
C ARG A 124 -53.58 -35.94 13.53
N ASP A 125 -53.96 -37.22 13.41
CA ASP A 125 -53.06 -38.33 13.74
C ASP A 125 -51.87 -38.39 12.78
N ASP A 126 -52.13 -38.33 11.47
CA ASP A 126 -51.09 -38.40 10.44
C ASP A 126 -50.08 -37.25 10.57
N ILE A 127 -50.55 -36.02 10.87
CA ILE A 127 -49.67 -34.87 11.15
C ILE A 127 -48.86 -35.08 12.45
N THR A 128 -49.47 -35.67 13.49
CA THR A 128 -48.78 -35.95 14.75
C THR A 128 -47.71 -37.02 14.59
N ASP A 129 -47.97 -38.00 13.73
CA ASP A 129 -47.04 -39.08 13.40
C ASP A 129 -45.93 -38.57 12.47
N PHE A 130 -46.26 -37.72 11.49
CA PHE A 130 -45.29 -37.06 10.61
C PHE A 130 -44.26 -36.24 11.41
N LEU A 131 -44.74 -35.38 12.31
CA LEU A 131 -43.88 -34.55 13.16
C LEU A 131 -43.23 -35.32 14.31
N SER A 132 -43.53 -36.61 14.49
CA SER A 132 -42.84 -37.43 15.49
C SER A 132 -41.38 -37.73 15.10
N ASP A 133 -41.07 -37.55 13.82
CA ASP A 133 -39.72 -37.46 13.30
C ASP A 133 -39.23 -36.01 13.44
N GLY A 134 -38.17 -35.79 14.21
CA GLY A 134 -37.60 -34.47 14.46
C GLY A 134 -37.06 -33.80 13.18
N ASP A 135 -36.79 -34.61 12.15
CA ASP A 135 -36.19 -34.17 10.88
C ASP A 135 -37.25 -33.87 9.81
N ALA A 136 -38.54 -33.96 10.17
CA ALA A 136 -39.65 -33.87 9.22
C ALA A 136 -39.83 -32.48 8.58
N VAL A 137 -39.37 -31.43 9.26
CA VAL A 137 -39.40 -30.05 8.79
C VAL A 137 -38.01 -29.46 8.98
N THR A 138 -37.46 -28.88 7.92
CA THR A 138 -36.19 -28.16 7.95
C THR A 138 -36.41 -26.67 7.76
N TYR A 139 -35.51 -25.89 8.33
CA TYR A 139 -35.37 -24.46 8.09
C TYR A 139 -33.93 -24.19 7.62
N THR A 140 -33.80 -23.35 6.59
CA THR A 140 -32.53 -22.77 6.15
C THR A 140 -32.66 -21.26 6.26
N GLY A 141 -31.66 -20.61 6.85
CA GLY A 141 -31.58 -19.15 6.98
C GLY A 141 -31.66 -18.41 5.64
N ALA A 142 -31.82 -17.09 5.71
CA ALA A 142 -31.45 -16.26 4.57
C ALA A 142 -29.91 -16.26 4.45
N GLN A 143 -29.40 -16.05 3.23
CA GLN A 143 -27.95 -16.01 3.03
C GLN A 143 -27.30 -14.90 3.85
N ASP A 144 -26.16 -15.22 4.45
CA ASP A 144 -25.29 -14.31 5.20
C ASP A 144 -26.03 -13.66 6.40
N VAL A 145 -26.93 -14.42 7.05
CA VAL A 145 -27.68 -13.98 8.23
C VAL A 145 -27.39 -14.89 9.41
N PHE A 146 -26.69 -14.34 10.39
CA PHE A 146 -26.34 -14.98 11.66
C PHE A 146 -26.63 -14.06 12.85
N GLY A 147 -26.75 -14.65 14.04
CA GLY A 147 -27.02 -13.97 15.30
C GLY A 147 -28.17 -14.56 16.12
N ASP A 148 -28.47 -13.91 17.24
CA ASP A 148 -29.54 -14.26 18.19
C ASP A 148 -30.89 -13.66 17.76
N ASP A 149 -31.97 -14.42 17.87
CA ASP A 149 -33.33 -14.01 17.49
C ASP A 149 -33.48 -13.44 16.06
N VAL A 150 -32.60 -13.83 15.12
CA VAL A 150 -32.53 -13.25 13.76
C VAL A 150 -33.73 -13.57 12.87
N ALA A 151 -34.44 -14.65 13.18
CA ALA A 151 -35.72 -14.96 12.53
C ALA A 151 -36.74 -15.50 13.54
N VAL A 152 -38.01 -15.51 13.13
CA VAL A 152 -39.11 -16.01 13.94
C VAL A 152 -39.99 -16.94 13.12
N ILE A 153 -40.07 -18.20 13.53
CA ILE A 153 -40.98 -19.19 12.94
C ILE A 153 -42.29 -19.16 13.73
N SER A 154 -43.34 -18.64 13.12
CA SER A 154 -44.70 -18.67 13.65
C SER A 154 -45.44 -19.95 13.25
N LEU A 155 -46.23 -20.50 14.16
CA LEU A 155 -46.98 -21.74 13.95
C LEU A 155 -48.48 -21.52 14.14
N ARG A 156 -49.28 -21.95 13.17
CA ARG A 156 -50.74 -21.87 13.21
C ARG A 156 -51.39 -23.16 12.74
N ALA A 157 -52.56 -23.49 13.30
CA ALA A 157 -53.38 -24.59 12.83
C ALA A 157 -54.71 -24.08 12.26
N ALA A 158 -55.11 -24.57 11.10
CA ALA A 158 -56.43 -24.38 10.52
C ALA A 158 -57.26 -25.68 10.65
N VAL A 159 -58.43 -25.61 11.29
CA VAL A 159 -59.36 -26.73 11.44
C VAL A 159 -60.77 -26.24 11.17
N ASP A 160 -61.50 -26.86 10.24
CA ASP A 160 -62.86 -26.45 9.84
C ASP A 160 -62.99 -24.96 9.44
N GLY A 161 -61.90 -24.35 8.98
CA GLY A 161 -61.83 -22.93 8.60
C GLY A 161 -61.48 -21.97 9.74
N ASP A 162 -61.36 -22.45 10.99
CA ASP A 162 -60.87 -21.65 12.13
C ASP A 162 -59.34 -21.69 12.18
N LEU A 163 -58.71 -20.51 12.20
CA LEU A 163 -57.28 -20.34 12.43
C LEU A 163 -56.98 -20.23 13.93
N ILE A 164 -56.04 -21.03 14.40
CA ILE A 164 -55.62 -21.13 15.80
C ILE A 164 -54.14 -20.79 15.85
N ASP A 165 -53.81 -19.74 16.59
CA ASP A 165 -52.43 -19.34 16.83
C ASP A 165 -51.78 -20.27 17.87
N LEU A 166 -50.67 -20.91 17.51
CA LEU A 166 -49.99 -21.89 18.37
C LEU A 166 -48.74 -21.31 19.04
N GLY A 167 -48.29 -20.14 18.59
CA GLY A 167 -47.13 -19.41 19.11
C GLY A 167 -46.05 -19.23 18.05
N SER A 168 -44.87 -18.86 18.52
CA SER A 168 -43.67 -18.67 17.71
C SER A 168 -42.46 -19.29 18.39
N MET A 169 -41.43 -19.53 17.59
CA MET A 169 -40.10 -19.96 18.00
C MET A 169 -39.12 -18.93 17.43
N ASN A 170 -38.21 -18.45 18.25
CA ASN A 170 -37.10 -17.64 17.78
C ASN A 170 -36.06 -18.55 17.13
N VAL A 171 -35.27 -17.97 16.23
CA VAL A 171 -34.25 -18.66 15.46
C VAL A 171 -32.93 -17.94 15.72
N ASP A 172 -32.00 -18.69 16.28
CA ASP A 172 -30.61 -18.29 16.43
C ASP A 172 -29.83 -18.98 15.31
N ILE A 173 -29.01 -18.23 14.59
CA ILE A 173 -28.18 -18.76 13.53
C ILE A 173 -26.72 -18.52 13.91
N ALA A 174 -25.95 -19.60 14.03
CA ALA A 174 -24.51 -19.55 14.24
C ALA A 174 -23.82 -19.24 12.91
N ASP A 175 -22.91 -18.27 12.97
CA ASP A 175 -21.95 -17.96 11.92
C ASP A 175 -20.96 -19.14 11.77
N VAL A 176 -20.67 -19.54 10.54
CA VAL A 176 -19.83 -20.69 10.19
C VAL A 176 -18.79 -20.27 9.17
N ILE A 177 -17.53 -20.67 9.42
CA ILE A 177 -16.41 -20.34 8.54
C ILE A 177 -16.65 -20.77 7.09
N ASP A 178 -16.66 -19.80 6.18
CA ASP A 178 -16.65 -20.00 4.75
C ASP A 178 -15.22 -20.06 4.20
N ASN A 179 -14.91 -21.13 3.46
CA ASN A 179 -13.55 -21.33 2.91
C ASN A 179 -13.43 -20.73 1.51
N VAL A 180 -12.54 -19.76 1.37
CA VAL A 180 -12.11 -19.19 0.09
C VAL A 180 -10.66 -19.57 -0.12
N THR A 181 -10.34 -20.20 -1.26
CA THR A 181 -8.96 -20.63 -1.56
C THR A 181 -8.64 -20.25 -2.99
N GLY A 182 -7.53 -19.53 -3.14
CA GLY A 182 -6.97 -19.14 -4.42
C GLY A 182 -6.27 -20.28 -5.13
N THR A 183 -5.38 -19.88 -6.02
CA THR A 183 -4.52 -20.71 -6.85
C THR A 183 -3.07 -20.27 -6.64
N PRO A 184 -2.07 -20.99 -7.18
CA PRO A 184 -0.70 -20.51 -7.14
C PRO A 184 -0.38 -19.37 -8.15
N GLN A 185 -1.33 -18.48 -8.43
CA GLN A 185 -1.19 -17.32 -9.31
C GLN A 185 -1.81 -16.12 -8.59
N ASP A 186 -1.47 -14.91 -9.02
CA ASP A 186 -2.08 -13.66 -8.55
C ASP A 186 -3.62 -13.72 -8.63
N ASP A 187 -4.26 -13.74 -7.48
CA ASP A 187 -5.70 -13.88 -7.31
C ASP A 187 -6.32 -12.62 -6.66
N THR A 188 -7.63 -12.48 -6.81
CA THR A 188 -8.43 -11.50 -6.07
C THR A 188 -9.54 -12.25 -5.36
N LEU A 189 -9.41 -12.37 -4.04
CA LEU A 189 -10.31 -13.13 -3.20
C LEU A 189 -11.04 -12.17 -2.27
N VAL A 190 -12.36 -12.32 -2.21
CA VAL A 190 -13.23 -11.48 -1.39
C VAL A 190 -14.16 -12.40 -0.61
N GLY A 191 -14.17 -12.23 0.71
CA GLY A 191 -15.06 -12.89 1.64
C GLY A 191 -16.47 -12.32 1.62
N ASP A 192 -17.18 -12.41 2.73
CA ASP A 192 -18.50 -11.80 2.94
C ASP A 192 -18.60 -11.08 4.29
N ARG A 193 -19.75 -11.07 4.96
CA ARG A 193 -19.88 -10.37 6.26
C ARG A 193 -19.77 -11.30 7.46
N GLY A 194 -19.70 -12.62 7.23
CA GLY A 194 -19.54 -13.66 8.26
C GLY A 194 -18.08 -14.02 8.45
N MET A 195 -17.79 -15.11 9.17
CA MET A 195 -16.41 -15.57 9.34
C MET A 195 -15.89 -16.25 8.08
N ASN A 196 -14.72 -15.84 7.62
CA ASN A 196 -14.08 -16.36 6.41
C ASN A 196 -12.73 -17.00 6.75
N LEU A 197 -12.38 -18.10 6.05
CA LEU A 197 -11.02 -18.62 5.94
C LEU A 197 -10.54 -18.40 4.51
N ILE A 198 -9.65 -17.44 4.32
CA ILE A 198 -9.12 -17.06 3.01
C ILE A 198 -7.65 -17.49 2.93
N LEU A 199 -7.31 -18.25 1.88
CA LEU A 199 -5.95 -18.71 1.60
C LEU A 199 -5.55 -18.28 0.19
N GLY A 200 -4.56 -17.38 0.08
CA GLY A 200 -4.00 -16.88 -1.19
C GLY A 200 -3.23 -17.97 -1.95
N LEU A 201 -2.24 -18.56 -1.26
CA LEU A 201 -1.32 -19.62 -1.67
C LEU A 201 -0.01 -19.10 -2.25
N ALA A 202 0.07 -18.79 -3.53
CA ALA A 202 1.30 -18.29 -4.10
C ALA A 202 1.00 -17.34 -5.23
N GLY A 203 1.82 -16.32 -5.42
CA GLY A 203 1.51 -15.20 -6.33
C GLY A 203 1.22 -13.95 -5.51
N ASP A 204 1.05 -12.83 -6.21
CA ASP A 204 0.84 -11.54 -5.55
C ASP A 204 -0.67 -11.32 -5.42
N ASP A 205 -1.26 -11.71 -4.28
CA ASP A 205 -2.71 -11.80 -4.10
C ASP A 205 -3.33 -10.53 -3.50
N SER A 206 -4.59 -10.28 -3.82
CA SER A 206 -5.42 -9.27 -3.17
C SER A 206 -6.55 -9.96 -2.40
N LEU A 207 -6.49 -9.88 -1.06
CA LEU A 207 -7.35 -10.60 -0.14
C LEU A 207 -8.17 -9.62 0.72
N ASP A 208 -9.51 -9.74 0.68
CA ASP A 208 -10.43 -8.87 1.41
C ASP A 208 -11.45 -9.71 2.19
N GLY A 209 -11.40 -9.66 3.53
CA GLY A 209 -12.35 -10.32 4.43
C GLY A 209 -13.71 -9.62 4.50
N GLN A 210 -13.77 -8.32 4.20
CA GLN A 210 -14.87 -7.37 4.42
C GLN A 210 -15.30 -7.23 5.89
N GLY A 211 -15.82 -8.26 6.54
CA GLY A 211 -16.10 -8.19 7.97
C GLY A 211 -16.62 -9.49 8.51
N GLY A 212 -16.74 -9.59 9.83
CA GLY A 212 -16.72 -10.89 10.48
C GLY A 212 -15.36 -11.08 11.16
N ASN A 213 -15.13 -12.20 11.83
CA ASN A 213 -13.81 -12.47 12.42
C ASN A 213 -13.10 -13.48 11.52
N ASP A 214 -12.26 -12.97 10.64
CA ASP A 214 -11.70 -13.72 9.53
C ASP A 214 -10.34 -14.32 9.88
N VAL A 215 -9.95 -15.34 9.13
CA VAL A 215 -8.60 -15.90 9.12
C VAL A 215 -8.09 -15.81 7.69
N ILE A 216 -7.12 -14.93 7.44
CA ILE A 216 -6.61 -14.65 6.10
C ILE A 216 -5.10 -14.93 6.09
N SER A 217 -4.64 -15.67 5.09
CA SER A 217 -3.23 -15.97 4.86
C SER A 217 -2.86 -15.73 3.41
N GLY A 218 -1.86 -14.88 3.17
CA GLY A 218 -1.28 -14.62 1.84
C GLY A 218 -0.44 -15.80 1.33
N ASP A 219 0.37 -16.36 2.24
CA ASP A 219 1.35 -17.44 2.01
C ASP A 219 2.64 -16.97 1.32
N ALA A 220 2.76 -16.91 -0.01
CA ALA A 220 4.03 -16.58 -0.67
C ALA A 220 3.85 -15.69 -1.90
N GLY A 221 4.55 -14.57 -1.94
CA GLY A 221 4.34 -13.52 -2.94
C GLY A 221 4.13 -12.19 -2.23
N ASP A 222 4.02 -11.11 -2.99
CA ASP A 222 3.83 -9.79 -2.40
C ASP A 222 2.31 -9.54 -2.27
N ASP A 223 1.72 -9.91 -1.13
CA ASP A 223 0.27 -9.93 -0.94
C ASP A 223 -0.27 -8.60 -0.37
N THR A 224 -1.51 -8.25 -0.72
CA THR A 224 -2.26 -7.15 -0.10
C THR A 224 -3.48 -7.68 0.64
N ILE A 225 -3.52 -7.49 1.96
CA ILE A 225 -4.52 -8.10 2.84
C ILE A 225 -5.31 -7.03 3.60
N SER A 226 -6.64 -7.11 3.50
CA SER A 226 -7.59 -6.36 4.32
C SER A 226 -8.50 -7.35 5.06
N GLY A 227 -8.51 -7.30 6.39
CA GLY A 227 -9.48 -8.05 7.20
C GLY A 227 -10.87 -7.43 7.14
N GLY A 228 -10.92 -6.10 7.14
CA GLY A 228 -12.16 -5.34 7.19
C GLY A 228 -12.66 -5.24 8.63
N ALA A 229 -13.97 -5.25 8.83
CA ALA A 229 -14.55 -5.03 10.16
C ALA A 229 -14.64 -6.31 10.98
N GLY A 230 -13.87 -6.41 12.06
CA GLY A 230 -13.98 -7.51 13.00
C GLY A 230 -12.71 -7.67 13.81
N ALA A 231 -12.55 -8.84 14.44
CA ALA A 231 -11.30 -9.20 15.09
C ALA A 231 -10.67 -10.35 14.28
N ASP A 232 -9.79 -9.97 13.37
CA ASP A 232 -9.27 -10.86 12.34
C ASP A 232 -7.93 -11.48 12.74
N THR A 233 -7.57 -12.59 12.10
CA THR A 233 -6.23 -13.16 12.14
C THR A 233 -5.63 -13.07 10.75
N LEU A 234 -4.68 -12.17 10.58
CA LEU A 234 -4.10 -11.85 9.29
C LEU A 234 -2.62 -12.24 9.27
N ASP A 235 -2.22 -13.00 8.28
CA ASP A 235 -0.84 -13.45 8.07
C ASP A 235 -0.41 -13.13 6.65
N GLY A 236 0.52 -12.18 6.46
CA GLY A 236 1.08 -11.86 5.13
C GLY A 236 1.74 -13.09 4.54
N GLY A 237 2.84 -13.52 5.16
CA GLY A 237 3.46 -14.80 4.87
C GLY A 237 4.94 -14.63 4.59
N ALA A 238 5.36 -14.95 3.37
CA ALA A 238 6.71 -14.77 2.90
C ALA A 238 6.74 -13.78 1.74
N ASP A 239 7.84 -13.04 1.64
CA ASP A 239 8.07 -11.94 0.69
C ASP A 239 7.56 -10.59 1.26
N GLU A 240 7.16 -9.59 0.47
CA GLU A 240 6.84 -8.24 0.98
C GLU A 240 5.33 -7.97 0.97
N ASP A 241 4.71 -8.04 2.15
CA ASP A 241 3.25 -7.98 2.27
C ASP A 241 2.74 -6.62 2.75
N VAL A 242 1.51 -6.27 2.34
CA VAL A 242 0.81 -5.02 2.67
C VAL A 242 -0.41 -5.30 3.54
N LEU A 243 -0.42 -4.72 4.74
CA LEU A 243 -1.59 -4.62 5.59
C LEU A 243 -2.42 -3.39 5.19
N TYR A 244 -3.66 -3.61 4.77
CA TYR A 244 -4.49 -2.61 4.10
C TYR A 244 -5.73 -2.21 4.92
N TYR A 245 -5.72 -0.99 5.46
CA TYR A 245 -6.78 -0.38 6.27
C TYR A 245 -7.40 0.90 5.67
N VAL A 246 -7.15 1.19 4.39
CA VAL A 246 -7.69 2.40 3.71
C VAL A 246 -9.21 2.52 3.81
N GLY A 247 -9.92 1.38 3.87
CA GLY A 247 -11.38 1.36 4.03
C GLY A 247 -11.90 1.70 5.44
N SER A 248 -11.02 1.77 6.44
CA SER A 248 -11.39 1.95 7.84
C SER A 248 -12.07 3.30 8.08
N THR A 249 -13.13 3.27 8.88
CA THR A 249 -13.93 4.47 9.19
C THR A 249 -13.46 5.24 10.44
N ALA A 250 -12.33 4.82 11.01
CA ALA A 250 -11.61 5.52 12.08
C ALA A 250 -10.11 5.21 12.01
N GLY A 251 -9.31 6.03 12.67
CA GLY A 251 -7.87 5.84 12.72
C GLY A 251 -7.46 4.52 13.38
N VAL A 252 -6.41 3.92 12.85
CA VAL A 252 -5.77 2.67 13.24
C VAL A 252 -4.43 2.94 13.94
N THR A 253 -4.02 2.00 14.77
CA THR A 253 -2.69 1.98 15.40
C THR A 253 -2.05 0.64 15.08
N VAL A 254 -0.94 0.66 14.35
CA VAL A 254 -0.20 -0.51 13.89
C VAL A 254 1.25 -0.46 14.38
N ASP A 255 1.74 -1.58 14.92
CA ASP A 255 3.14 -1.78 15.31
C ASP A 255 3.63 -3.12 14.71
N LEU A 256 4.51 -3.04 13.71
CA LEU A 256 5.08 -4.19 13.00
C LEU A 256 6.19 -4.91 13.79
N ASN A 257 6.53 -4.44 15.00
CA ASN A 257 7.46 -5.15 15.85
C ASN A 257 6.78 -6.38 16.47
N GLU A 258 7.42 -7.55 16.31
CA GLU A 258 6.97 -8.77 16.96
C GLU A 258 6.99 -8.64 18.49
N ASP A 259 5.87 -9.00 19.11
CA ASP A 259 5.78 -9.21 20.53
C ASP A 259 6.52 -10.49 20.96
N ARG A 260 6.43 -10.86 22.25
CA ARG A 260 7.10 -12.08 22.74
C ARG A 260 6.50 -13.38 22.23
N ALA A 261 5.30 -13.33 21.65
CA ALA A 261 4.63 -14.46 21.03
C ALA A 261 4.88 -14.52 19.51
N GLY A 262 5.55 -13.52 18.92
CA GLY A 262 5.85 -13.44 17.49
C GLY A 262 4.74 -12.76 16.69
N PHE A 263 3.82 -12.04 17.32
CA PHE A 263 2.74 -11.31 16.65
C PHE A 263 3.02 -9.82 16.64
N GLN A 264 2.68 -9.20 15.53
CA GLN A 264 2.61 -7.74 15.39
C GLN A 264 1.30 -7.26 16.04
N GLN A 265 1.13 -5.95 16.24
CA GLN A 265 -0.03 -5.41 16.95
C GLN A 265 -0.81 -4.44 16.06
N ALA A 266 -2.13 -4.56 16.06
CA ALA A 266 -3.03 -3.62 15.41
C ALA A 266 -4.26 -3.34 16.30
N SER A 267 -4.80 -2.11 16.27
CA SER A 267 -5.97 -1.70 17.06
C SER A 267 -6.62 -0.43 16.52
N GLY A 268 -7.86 -0.14 16.92
CA GLY A 268 -8.61 1.02 16.44
C GLY A 268 -9.21 0.83 15.04
N GLY A 269 -10.34 1.49 14.77
CA GLY A 269 -11.03 1.33 13.47
C GLY A 269 -11.32 -0.13 13.14
N ASP A 270 -11.04 -0.49 11.89
CA ASP A 270 -11.15 -1.87 11.39
C ASP A 270 -10.05 -2.78 11.95
N ALA A 271 -8.95 -2.24 12.50
CA ALA A 271 -7.89 -3.02 13.14
C ALA A 271 -8.22 -3.48 14.57
N GLU A 272 -9.39 -3.15 15.11
CA GLU A 272 -9.73 -3.38 16.52
C GLU A 272 -9.94 -4.87 16.84
N GLY A 273 -8.91 -5.47 17.44
CA GLY A 273 -8.93 -6.87 17.88
C GLY A 273 -8.17 -7.81 16.95
N ASP A 274 -7.59 -7.27 15.88
CA ASP A 274 -6.80 -8.02 14.93
C ASP A 274 -5.53 -8.61 15.57
N VAL A 275 -5.18 -9.80 15.09
CA VAL A 275 -3.91 -10.47 15.33
C VAL A 275 -3.18 -10.55 14.01
N ILE A 276 -2.11 -9.76 13.88
CA ILE A 276 -1.36 -9.62 12.63
C ILE A 276 0.03 -10.26 12.74
N SER A 277 0.54 -10.82 11.64
CA SER A 277 1.92 -11.34 11.53
C SER A 277 2.45 -11.23 10.11
N ASN A 278 3.78 -11.19 9.99
CA ASN A 278 4.50 -11.22 8.71
C ASN A 278 4.04 -10.14 7.73
N PHE A 279 3.86 -8.91 8.20
CA PHE A 279 3.70 -7.73 7.35
C PHE A 279 4.92 -6.81 7.46
N GLU A 280 5.29 -6.24 6.31
CA GLU A 280 6.37 -5.27 6.15
C GLU A 280 5.82 -3.88 5.82
N ASN A 281 4.63 -3.79 5.22
CA ASN A 281 4.07 -2.55 4.71
C ASN A 281 2.68 -2.28 5.29
N VAL A 282 2.35 -1.00 5.48
CA VAL A 282 1.05 -0.58 6.04
C VAL A 282 0.49 0.55 5.21
N TYR A 283 -0.71 0.32 4.67
CA TYR A 283 -1.54 1.36 4.04
C TYR A 283 -2.69 1.62 5.00
N ALA A 284 -2.60 2.72 5.75
CA ALA A 284 -3.53 3.05 6.83
C ALA A 284 -4.80 3.72 6.29
N SER A 285 -5.56 4.40 7.15
CA SER A 285 -6.91 4.90 6.89
C SER A 285 -6.92 6.39 6.49
N ASP A 286 -8.05 6.93 6.01
CA ASP A 286 -8.20 8.38 5.79
C ASP A 286 -8.41 9.17 7.12
N HIS A 287 -7.84 8.71 8.23
CA HIS A 287 -7.98 9.27 9.56
C HIS A 287 -6.64 9.29 10.31
N ALA A 288 -6.56 10.07 11.40
CA ALA A 288 -5.35 10.18 12.20
C ALA A 288 -4.88 8.81 12.75
N ASP A 289 -3.78 8.33 12.20
CA ASP A 289 -3.20 7.01 12.40
C ASP A 289 -1.91 7.05 13.21
N VAL A 290 -1.55 5.89 13.78
CA VAL A 290 -0.25 5.70 14.45
C VAL A 290 0.39 4.44 13.92
N ILE A 291 1.50 4.58 13.19
CA ILE A 291 2.18 3.48 12.52
C ILE A 291 3.62 3.40 13.03
N THR A 292 4.05 2.21 13.45
CA THR A 292 5.44 1.91 13.78
C THR A 292 5.91 0.73 12.93
N GLY A 293 6.94 0.97 12.12
CA GLY A 293 7.65 -0.02 11.33
C GLY A 293 8.45 -1.00 12.20
N ASN A 294 9.30 -1.79 11.54
CA ASN A 294 10.16 -2.78 12.18
C ASN A 294 11.64 -2.52 11.87
N ALA A 295 12.45 -3.57 11.75
CA ALA A 295 13.90 -3.42 11.49
C ALA A 295 14.28 -3.71 10.02
N GLY A 296 13.30 -4.07 9.20
CA GLY A 296 13.42 -4.24 7.76
C GLY A 296 13.00 -2.98 7.02
N ARG A 297 13.09 -3.00 5.69
CA ARG A 297 12.53 -1.93 4.87
C ARG A 297 11.00 -1.99 4.93
N ASN A 298 10.37 -0.87 5.24
CA ASN A 298 8.93 -0.71 5.29
C ASN A 298 8.43 0.39 4.33
N ILE A 299 7.24 0.18 3.76
CA ILE A 299 6.45 1.22 3.08
C ILE A 299 5.24 1.55 3.95
N LEU A 300 5.21 2.77 4.49
CA LEU A 300 4.23 3.20 5.49
C LEU A 300 3.48 4.44 4.99
N PHE A 301 2.20 4.27 4.68
CA PHE A 301 1.34 5.33 4.14
C PHE A 301 0.17 5.65 5.08
N GLY A 302 0.07 6.92 5.49
CA GLY A 302 -0.98 7.45 6.36
C GLY A 302 -2.28 7.78 5.63
N TYR A 303 -2.20 8.42 4.45
CA TYR A 303 -3.32 9.03 3.70
C TYR A 303 -3.82 10.33 4.31
N ASP A 304 -5.12 10.49 4.57
CA ASP A 304 -5.66 11.71 5.19
C ASP A 304 -5.59 11.56 6.72
N GLY A 305 -5.41 12.65 7.47
CA GLY A 305 -5.33 12.58 8.93
C GLY A 305 -4.07 13.26 9.46
N ASP A 306 -4.05 13.58 10.76
CA ASP A 306 -2.80 14.02 11.41
C ASP A 306 -2.09 12.76 11.93
N ASP A 307 -1.17 12.21 11.15
CA ASP A 307 -0.61 10.88 11.39
C ASP A 307 0.69 10.92 12.19
N ILE A 308 1.01 9.80 12.86
CA ILE A 308 2.30 9.59 13.51
C ILE A 308 2.92 8.32 12.92
N ILE A 309 3.97 8.46 12.12
CA ILE A 309 4.63 7.35 11.44
C ILE A 309 6.10 7.29 11.83
N ASN A 310 6.57 6.13 12.28
CA ASN A 310 7.96 5.88 12.64
C ASN A 310 8.49 4.64 11.92
N GLY A 311 9.46 4.81 11.02
CA GLY A 311 10.09 3.75 10.22
C GLY A 311 10.92 2.77 11.03
N MET A 312 11.59 3.27 12.09
CA MET A 312 12.49 2.53 12.98
C MET A 312 13.89 2.24 12.41
N ASP A 313 14.26 0.99 12.12
CA ASP A 313 15.53 0.68 11.45
C ASP A 313 15.17 0.11 10.06
N GLY A 314 15.91 0.43 9.01
CA GLY A 314 15.51 -0.02 7.67
C GLY A 314 15.81 1.06 6.65
N ASP A 315 15.71 0.76 5.35
CA ASP A 315 15.72 1.81 4.32
C ASP A 315 14.25 2.05 3.93
N ASP A 316 13.56 2.91 4.68
CA ASP A 316 12.10 3.01 4.69
C ASP A 316 11.54 4.05 3.72
N VAL A 317 10.25 3.93 3.43
CA VAL A 317 9.50 4.84 2.56
C VAL A 317 8.23 5.30 3.27
N LEU A 318 8.20 6.57 3.68
CA LEU A 318 7.09 7.15 4.43
C LEU A 318 6.35 8.20 3.61
N ARG A 319 5.02 8.16 3.70
CA ARG A 319 4.11 9.22 3.26
C ARG A 319 3.04 9.40 4.33
N GLY A 320 2.96 10.60 4.92
CA GLY A 320 1.84 10.98 5.78
C GLY A 320 0.61 11.15 4.90
N GLY A 321 0.47 12.31 4.25
CA GLY A 321 -0.51 12.56 3.20
C GLY A 321 -1.22 13.87 3.51
N MET A 322 -2.55 13.94 3.53
CA MET A 322 -3.21 15.19 3.93
C MET A 322 -3.33 15.30 5.44
N GLY A 323 -2.61 16.23 6.04
CA GLY A 323 -2.77 16.58 7.44
C GLY A 323 -1.51 17.20 8.00
N ALA A 324 -1.45 17.40 9.30
CA ALA A 324 -0.21 17.80 9.96
C ALA A 324 0.45 16.57 10.58
N ASP A 325 1.38 15.97 9.83
CA ASP A 325 1.93 14.66 10.17
C ASP A 325 3.20 14.76 11.01
N THR A 326 3.50 13.70 11.75
CA THR A 326 4.79 13.50 12.41
C THR A 326 5.44 12.25 11.83
N LEU A 327 6.47 12.45 11.00
CA LEU A 327 7.15 11.39 10.28
C LEU A 327 8.60 11.27 10.75
N ASP A 328 8.99 10.07 11.19
CA ASP A 328 10.35 9.74 11.60
C ASP A 328 10.85 8.56 10.76
N GLY A 329 11.81 8.78 9.86
CA GLY A 329 12.41 7.70 9.06
C GLY A 329 13.22 6.72 9.91
N GLY A 330 13.87 7.22 10.97
CA GLY A 330 14.65 6.38 11.88
C GLY A 330 16.10 6.18 11.44
N ASN A 331 16.58 4.94 11.40
CA ASN A 331 17.94 4.59 10.99
C ASN A 331 17.94 3.88 9.63
N GLY A 332 18.52 4.52 8.63
CA GLY A 332 18.90 3.89 7.37
C GLY A 332 19.11 4.93 6.30
N ASN A 333 18.62 4.67 5.10
CA ASN A 333 18.49 5.68 4.04
C ASN A 333 17.01 5.81 3.67
N ASP A 334 16.33 6.72 4.37
CA ASP A 334 14.89 6.78 4.39
C ASP A 334 14.36 7.82 3.39
N TRP A 335 13.16 7.58 2.86
CA TRP A 335 12.46 8.47 1.93
C TRP A 335 11.24 9.09 2.59
N VAL A 336 11.16 10.42 2.55
CA VAL A 336 9.88 11.14 2.70
C VAL A 336 9.30 11.41 1.32
N ARG A 337 8.01 11.09 1.12
CA ARG A 337 7.35 11.21 -0.19
C ARG A 337 6.13 12.11 -0.16
N TYR A 338 6.04 12.97 -1.16
CA TYR A 338 4.89 13.84 -1.41
C TYR A 338 4.25 13.61 -2.80
N LEU A 339 4.61 12.52 -3.48
CA LEU A 339 4.01 12.13 -4.74
C LEU A 339 2.50 11.95 -4.59
N GLY A 340 1.72 12.56 -5.47
CA GLY A 340 0.26 12.58 -5.40
C GLY A 340 -0.33 13.74 -4.60
N SER A 341 0.50 14.58 -3.97
CA SER A 341 0.07 15.87 -3.43
C SER A 341 -0.59 16.72 -4.51
N ALA A 342 -1.70 17.38 -4.18
CA ALA A 342 -2.47 18.19 -5.13
C ALA A 342 -1.87 19.59 -5.39
N ALA A 343 -0.73 19.90 -4.79
CA ALA A 343 0.03 21.14 -4.96
C ALA A 343 1.51 20.93 -4.59
N GLY A 344 2.35 21.88 -5.01
CA GLY A 344 3.77 21.89 -4.66
C GLY A 344 4.01 21.94 -3.16
N VAL A 345 5.07 21.28 -2.72
CA VAL A 345 5.50 21.16 -1.35
C VAL A 345 6.81 21.92 -1.11
N THR A 346 7.03 22.35 0.12
CA THR A 346 8.30 22.88 0.59
C THR A 346 8.84 21.96 1.66
N VAL A 347 9.93 21.24 1.39
CA VAL A 347 10.54 20.25 2.28
C VAL A 347 11.95 20.70 2.63
N ASN A 348 12.26 20.72 3.92
CA ASN A 348 13.60 21.09 4.38
C ASN A 348 14.12 20.09 5.42
N LEU A 349 15.14 19.32 5.03
CA LEU A 349 15.80 18.33 5.89
C LEU A 349 16.88 18.93 6.81
N THR A 350 17.15 20.23 6.72
CA THR A 350 18.01 20.88 7.70
C THR A 350 17.28 21.00 9.04
N VAL A 351 17.94 20.62 10.12
CA VAL A 351 17.35 20.68 11.47
C VAL A 351 17.11 22.13 11.87
N GLY A 352 15.83 22.48 12.09
CA GLY A 352 15.38 23.78 12.56
C GLY A 352 15.84 24.13 13.98
N LEU A 353 15.55 25.34 14.42
CA LEU A 353 15.93 25.82 15.77
C LEU A 353 15.20 25.10 16.91
N ASP A 354 14.07 24.47 16.61
CA ASP A 354 13.26 23.61 17.47
C ASP A 354 13.72 22.14 17.49
N GLY A 355 14.68 21.78 16.64
CA GLY A 355 15.31 20.46 16.63
C GLY A 355 14.65 19.46 15.68
N PHE A 356 13.70 19.89 14.86
CA PHE A 356 13.02 19.05 13.86
C PHE A 356 13.23 19.59 12.45
N GLN A 357 13.05 18.72 11.47
CA GLN A 357 12.88 19.09 10.06
C GLN A 357 11.39 19.39 9.83
N SER A 358 11.04 20.02 8.71
CA SER A 358 9.63 20.39 8.45
C SER A 358 9.30 20.37 6.97
N ALA A 359 8.05 20.09 6.67
CA ALA A 359 7.46 20.41 5.37
C ALA A 359 6.29 21.39 5.50
N SER A 360 5.88 21.97 4.37
CA SER A 360 4.69 22.83 4.25
C SER A 360 4.16 22.83 2.82
N GLY A 361 2.93 23.31 2.61
CA GLY A 361 2.31 23.31 1.27
C GLY A 361 1.84 21.92 0.81
N GLY A 362 0.77 21.87 0.03
CA GLY A 362 0.20 20.59 -0.43
C GLY A 362 -0.10 19.63 0.72
N ASP A 363 0.28 18.37 0.53
CA ASP A 363 0.24 17.31 1.55
C ASP A 363 1.24 17.59 2.70
N GLY A 364 2.31 18.36 2.49
CA GLY A 364 3.28 18.68 3.55
C GLY A 364 2.83 19.70 4.59
N GLU A 365 1.61 20.24 4.51
CA GLU A 365 1.17 21.38 5.34
C GLU A 365 1.08 21.06 6.84
N GLY A 366 2.16 21.37 7.57
CA GLY A 366 2.22 21.22 9.01
C GLY A 366 3.07 20.04 9.48
N ASP A 367 3.68 19.32 8.54
CA ASP A 367 4.49 18.15 8.83
C ASP A 367 5.73 18.48 9.64
N VAL A 368 6.01 17.58 10.58
CA VAL A 368 7.24 17.52 11.37
C VAL A 368 8.00 16.28 10.96
N LEU A 369 9.23 16.48 10.49
CA LEU A 369 10.06 15.42 9.92
C LEU A 369 11.29 15.15 10.80
N SER A 370 11.78 13.91 10.79
CA SER A 370 13.11 13.54 11.27
C SER A 370 13.62 12.27 10.60
N GLY A 371 14.94 12.09 10.58
CA GLY A 371 15.56 10.84 10.15
C GLY A 371 15.36 10.51 8.68
N PHE A 372 15.29 11.52 7.80
CA PHE A 372 15.23 11.30 6.35
C PHE A 372 16.51 11.76 5.67
N GLU A 373 16.96 10.96 4.71
CA GLU A 373 18.07 11.27 3.81
C GLU A 373 17.58 11.62 2.41
N ASN A 374 16.40 11.15 2.01
CA ASN A 374 15.91 11.29 0.63
C ASN A 374 14.54 11.95 0.57
N ILE A 375 14.32 12.73 -0.49
CA ILE A 375 13.08 13.48 -0.72
C ILE A 375 12.50 13.10 -2.07
N GLN A 376 11.22 12.75 -2.06
CA GLN A 376 10.40 12.70 -3.26
C GLN A 376 9.37 13.83 -3.24
N GLY A 377 9.49 14.76 -4.19
CA GLY A 377 8.55 15.85 -4.43
C GLY A 377 7.17 15.40 -4.94
N SER A 378 6.40 16.39 -5.38
CA SER A 378 5.08 16.27 -6.00
C SER A 378 5.16 16.49 -7.51
N ASP A 379 4.06 16.34 -8.25
CA ASP A 379 4.02 16.67 -9.70
C ASP A 379 3.85 18.19 -9.95
N PHE A 380 4.25 19.04 -9.00
CA PHE A 380 4.10 20.48 -9.05
C PHE A 380 5.38 21.15 -8.55
N GLY A 381 5.59 22.42 -8.94
CA GLY A 381 6.78 23.17 -8.53
C GLY A 381 7.00 23.20 -7.01
N ASP A 382 8.06 22.54 -6.58
CA ASP A 382 8.44 22.29 -5.20
C ASP A 382 9.64 23.16 -4.75
N ASP A 383 9.87 23.23 -3.44
CA ASP A 383 11.07 23.81 -2.82
C ASP A 383 11.69 22.76 -1.88
N LEU A 384 12.72 22.07 -2.37
CA LEU A 384 13.30 20.88 -1.74
C LEU A 384 14.74 21.16 -1.29
N THR A 385 15.00 21.03 0.01
CA THR A 385 16.33 21.24 0.59
C THR A 385 16.82 20.00 1.34
N GLY A 386 17.95 19.45 0.88
CA GLY A 386 18.71 18.39 1.55
C GLY A 386 19.36 18.85 2.86
N ASP A 387 20.11 17.97 3.49
CA ASP A 387 20.77 18.23 4.76
C ASP A 387 22.31 18.26 4.63
N ALA A 388 23.04 17.81 5.65
CA ALA A 388 24.50 17.68 5.57
C ALA A 388 24.95 16.23 5.32
N GLY A 389 24.00 15.31 5.25
CA GLY A 389 24.17 13.93 4.82
C GLY A 389 24.19 13.84 3.30
N LYS A 390 24.26 12.61 2.76
CA LYS A 390 24.10 12.43 1.30
C LYS A 390 22.63 12.33 1.02
N ASN A 391 22.12 13.17 0.13
CA ASN A 391 20.71 13.18 -0.22
C ASN A 391 20.47 12.69 -1.65
N TYR A 392 19.38 11.95 -1.84
CA TYR A 392 18.75 11.74 -3.13
C TYR A 392 17.47 12.57 -3.18
N ILE A 393 17.41 13.53 -4.10
CA ILE A 393 16.26 14.43 -4.25
C ILE A 393 15.66 14.28 -5.66
N LEU A 394 14.35 14.03 -5.69
CA LEU A 394 13.53 13.91 -6.90
C LEU A 394 12.46 15.01 -6.91
N GLY A 395 12.47 15.88 -7.92
CA GLY A 395 11.46 16.94 -8.13
C GLY A 395 10.17 16.44 -8.79
N PHE A 396 10.29 15.70 -9.90
CA PHE A 396 9.21 15.31 -10.83
C PHE A 396 8.79 16.43 -11.79
N ASP A 397 7.49 16.70 -11.91
CA ASP A 397 6.96 17.70 -12.83
C ASP A 397 6.86 19.05 -12.11
N GLY A 398 6.98 20.15 -12.84
CA GLY A 398 6.85 21.50 -12.31
C GLY A 398 8.17 22.24 -12.25
N ASP A 399 8.11 23.57 -12.08
CA ASP A 399 9.32 24.38 -11.96
C ASP A 399 9.83 24.29 -10.50
N ASP A 400 10.83 23.44 -10.26
CA ASP A 400 11.32 23.14 -8.91
C ASP A 400 12.47 24.02 -8.46
N VAL A 401 12.62 24.18 -7.15
CA VAL A 401 13.81 24.76 -6.51
C VAL A 401 14.44 23.69 -5.62
N ILE A 402 15.66 23.26 -5.95
CA ILE A 402 16.34 22.16 -5.27
C ILE A 402 17.72 22.60 -4.78
N ASP A 403 18.01 22.38 -3.50
CA ASP A 403 19.34 22.55 -2.89
C ASP A 403 19.77 21.23 -2.24
N GLY A 404 20.85 20.62 -2.74
CA GLY A 404 21.43 19.39 -2.21
C GLY A 404 22.04 19.55 -0.82
N GLY A 405 22.50 20.76 -0.47
CA GLY A 405 23.14 21.02 0.81
C GLY A 405 24.62 20.68 0.83
N ALA A 406 25.05 19.79 1.72
CA ALA A 406 26.45 19.41 1.83
C ALA A 406 26.59 17.89 1.80
N SER A 407 27.76 17.40 1.36
CA SER A 407 28.06 15.99 1.05
C SER A 407 27.90 15.74 -0.45
N ASN A 408 27.87 14.46 -0.86
CA ASN A 408 27.76 14.10 -2.27
C ASN A 408 26.32 13.70 -2.57
N ASP A 409 25.61 14.59 -3.23
CA ASP A 409 24.17 14.51 -3.44
C ASP A 409 23.83 14.04 -4.86
N THR A 410 22.63 13.50 -5.03
CA THR A 410 22.08 13.11 -6.32
C THR A 410 20.75 13.81 -6.52
N ILE A 411 20.67 14.63 -7.57
CA ILE A 411 19.52 15.49 -7.84
C ILE A 411 18.97 15.19 -9.23
N ARG A 412 17.65 15.07 -9.30
CA ARG A 412 16.86 15.09 -10.52
C ARG A 412 15.71 16.07 -10.30
N GLY A 413 15.67 17.15 -11.09
CA GLY A 413 14.52 18.06 -11.14
C GLY A 413 13.36 17.35 -11.81
N GLY A 414 13.33 17.35 -13.13
CA GLY A 414 12.44 16.52 -13.93
C GLY A 414 11.84 17.37 -15.05
N GLU A 415 10.54 17.25 -15.33
CA GLU A 415 9.92 18.14 -16.31
C GLU A 415 9.68 19.52 -15.71
N GLY A 416 10.35 20.57 -16.20
CA GLY A 416 10.14 21.90 -15.65
C GLY A 416 11.25 22.84 -16.04
N ALA A 417 11.13 24.12 -15.65
CA ALA A 417 12.28 25.01 -15.64
C ALA A 417 12.82 25.10 -14.21
N ASP A 418 13.77 24.24 -13.88
CA ASP A 418 14.20 24.01 -12.50
C ASP A 418 15.34 24.93 -12.09
N THR A 419 15.46 25.20 -10.80
CA THR A 419 16.64 25.85 -10.20
C THR A 419 17.30 24.86 -9.25
N MET A 420 18.44 24.32 -9.64
CA MET A 420 19.11 23.27 -8.86
C MET A 420 20.51 23.71 -8.42
N GLU A 421 20.84 23.47 -7.15
CA GLU A 421 22.16 23.66 -6.56
C GLU A 421 22.64 22.34 -5.93
N GLY A 422 23.76 21.80 -6.42
CA GLY A 422 24.38 20.60 -5.84
C GLY A 422 24.99 20.85 -4.45
N GLY A 423 25.37 22.10 -4.17
CA GLY A 423 25.90 22.48 -2.87
C GLY A 423 27.38 22.18 -2.72
N SER A 424 27.78 21.60 -1.58
CA SER A 424 29.18 21.28 -1.32
C SER A 424 29.45 19.78 -1.30
N GLY A 425 30.11 19.28 -2.33
CA GLY A 425 30.74 17.98 -2.28
C GLY A 425 31.15 17.55 -3.66
N SER A 426 30.54 16.47 -4.14
CA SER A 426 30.80 15.90 -5.45
C SER A 426 29.48 15.38 -5.96
N ASP A 427 28.76 16.25 -6.63
CA ASP A 427 27.30 16.16 -6.76
C ASP A 427 26.92 15.70 -8.17
N VAL A 428 25.85 14.90 -8.24
CA VAL A 428 25.36 14.26 -9.46
C VAL A 428 24.06 14.91 -9.89
N LEU A 429 24.06 15.44 -11.12
CA LEU A 429 22.86 15.86 -11.82
C LEU A 429 22.38 14.74 -12.74
N GLN A 430 21.08 14.44 -12.71
CA GLN A 430 20.48 13.37 -13.51
C GLN A 430 19.36 13.85 -14.44
N TYR A 431 19.36 13.34 -15.66
CA TYR A 431 18.31 13.51 -16.66
C TYR A 431 17.87 12.17 -17.27
N THR A 432 18.04 11.07 -16.54
CA THR A 432 17.87 9.69 -17.06
C THR A 432 16.47 9.35 -17.54
N ASP A 433 15.46 10.08 -17.07
CA ASP A 433 14.06 9.86 -17.44
C ASP A 433 13.61 10.81 -18.56
N SER A 434 14.50 11.68 -19.03
CA SER A 434 14.13 12.68 -20.02
C SER A 434 13.70 12.06 -21.33
N SER A 435 12.61 12.59 -21.87
CA SER A 435 12.02 12.15 -23.14
C SER A 435 12.70 12.72 -24.39
N GLY A 436 13.79 13.48 -24.21
CA GLY A 436 14.61 14.01 -25.30
C GLY A 436 16.05 14.26 -24.85
N GLY A 437 16.95 14.44 -25.83
CA GLY A 437 18.36 14.69 -25.56
C GLY A 437 18.61 16.03 -24.86
N VAL A 438 19.56 16.03 -23.95
CA VAL A 438 19.97 17.15 -23.10
C VAL A 438 21.36 17.65 -23.49
N THR A 439 21.58 18.94 -23.24
CA THR A 439 22.88 19.58 -23.35
C THR A 439 23.24 20.16 -22.00
N VAL A 440 24.37 19.72 -21.43
CA VAL A 440 24.87 20.18 -20.12
C VAL A 440 26.30 20.69 -20.24
N ASP A 441 26.54 21.90 -19.77
CA ASP A 441 27.86 22.54 -19.67
C ASP A 441 28.14 22.94 -18.21
N LEU A 442 29.09 22.23 -17.59
CA LEU A 442 29.49 22.42 -16.20
C LEU A 442 30.43 23.63 -15.99
N ASN A 443 30.77 24.37 -17.05
CA ASN A 443 31.52 25.61 -16.93
C ASN A 443 30.62 26.73 -16.39
N ALA A 444 30.95 27.20 -15.18
CA ALA A 444 30.23 28.28 -14.55
C ALA A 444 30.40 29.62 -15.30
N ASP A 445 29.29 30.33 -15.48
CA ASP A 445 29.26 31.67 -16.04
C ASP A 445 29.79 32.73 -15.04
N ALA A 446 29.67 34.02 -15.42
CA ALA A 446 30.11 35.12 -14.55
C ALA A 446 29.33 35.26 -13.23
N PHE A 447 28.19 34.57 -13.11
CA PHE A 447 27.34 34.52 -11.93
C PHE A 447 27.48 33.21 -11.15
N GLY A 448 28.33 32.28 -11.60
CA GLY A 448 28.53 30.98 -10.96
C GLY A 448 27.52 29.92 -11.39
N LYS A 449 26.73 30.16 -12.45
CA LYS A 449 25.72 29.22 -12.95
C LYS A 449 26.25 28.40 -14.12
N GLN A 450 26.01 27.10 -14.05
CA GLN A 450 26.25 26.14 -15.12
C GLN A 450 25.05 26.20 -16.09
N GLN A 451 25.18 25.60 -17.27
CA GLN A 451 24.14 25.68 -18.30
C GLN A 451 23.56 24.30 -18.58
N ALA A 452 22.25 24.21 -18.70
CA ALA A 452 21.54 23.02 -19.15
C ALA A 452 20.39 23.42 -20.10
N SER A 453 20.09 22.59 -21.10
CA SER A 453 19.03 22.86 -22.09
C SER A 453 18.64 21.61 -22.88
N GLY A 454 17.47 21.61 -23.52
CA GLY A 454 16.94 20.45 -24.26
C GLY A 454 16.35 19.38 -23.34
N GLY A 455 15.39 18.60 -23.84
CA GLY A 455 14.67 17.61 -23.03
C GLY A 455 14.11 18.24 -21.75
N ASP A 456 14.33 17.56 -20.64
CA ASP A 456 13.95 17.95 -19.28
C ASP A 456 14.87 19.06 -18.75
N ALA A 457 16.05 19.26 -19.34
CA ALA A 457 16.96 20.34 -18.97
C ALA A 457 16.54 21.72 -19.53
N GLU A 458 15.43 21.82 -20.28
CA GLU A 458 15.03 23.04 -20.96
C GLU A 458 14.52 24.12 -20.01
N GLY A 459 15.38 25.10 -19.72
CA GLY A 459 15.05 26.23 -18.85
C GLY A 459 15.74 26.18 -17.50
N ASP A 460 16.42 25.07 -17.21
CA ASP A 460 17.12 24.84 -15.96
C ASP A 460 18.21 25.86 -15.67
N VAL A 461 18.34 26.18 -14.38
CA VAL A 461 19.39 27.00 -13.81
C VAL A 461 20.15 26.16 -12.79
N ILE A 462 21.25 25.56 -13.25
CA ILE A 462 22.06 24.64 -12.44
C ILE A 462 23.34 25.29 -11.87
N SER A 463 23.82 24.79 -10.73
CA SER A 463 25.13 25.15 -10.18
C SER A 463 25.65 24.10 -9.19
N GLY A 464 26.97 24.02 -9.03
CA GLY A 464 27.57 23.16 -8.01
C GLY A 464 27.57 21.67 -8.36
N PHE A 465 27.41 21.30 -9.64
CA PHE A 465 27.50 19.91 -10.06
C PHE A 465 28.87 19.57 -10.67
N GLU A 466 29.38 18.38 -10.35
CA GLU A 466 30.59 17.81 -10.92
C GLU A 466 30.31 16.61 -11.83
N HIS A 467 29.17 15.96 -11.68
CA HIS A 467 28.84 14.72 -12.38
C HIS A 467 27.50 14.84 -13.08
N VAL A 468 27.39 14.25 -14.27
CA VAL A 468 26.17 14.29 -15.08
C VAL A 468 25.87 12.91 -15.60
N TYR A 469 24.65 12.45 -15.33
CA TYR A 469 24.04 11.27 -15.92
C TYR A 469 22.92 11.77 -16.83
N ALA A 470 23.10 11.59 -18.14
CA ALA A 470 22.25 12.18 -19.16
C ALA A 470 21.00 11.32 -19.43
N SER A 471 20.38 11.50 -20.59
CA SER A 471 19.14 10.82 -21.00
C SER A 471 19.43 9.51 -21.75
N ASN A 472 18.44 8.90 -22.41
CA ASN A 472 18.68 7.78 -23.35
C ASN A 472 18.58 8.25 -24.81
N HIS A 473 19.03 9.48 -25.07
CA HIS A 473 18.93 10.16 -26.34
C HIS A 473 20.23 10.89 -26.66
N ASP A 474 20.40 11.34 -27.90
CA ASP A 474 21.61 12.06 -28.32
C ASP A 474 21.90 13.30 -27.44
N ASP A 475 22.89 13.17 -26.56
CA ASP A 475 23.23 14.16 -25.54
C ASP A 475 24.53 14.92 -25.85
N MET A 476 24.69 16.11 -25.26
CA MET A 476 25.96 16.86 -25.30
C MET A 476 26.41 17.24 -23.89
N LEU A 477 27.51 16.64 -23.45
CA LEU A 477 28.05 16.81 -22.10
C LEU A 477 29.41 17.50 -22.15
N ILE A 478 29.55 18.61 -21.43
CA ILE A 478 30.79 19.39 -21.33
C ILE A 478 31.14 19.53 -19.84
N GLY A 479 32.26 18.93 -19.44
CA GLY A 479 32.83 19.07 -18.12
C GLY A 479 33.52 20.41 -17.89
N ASN A 480 34.06 20.59 -16.68
CA ASN A 480 34.75 21.81 -16.27
C ASN A 480 36.25 21.55 -16.08
N ALA A 481 36.91 22.26 -15.16
CA ALA A 481 38.33 22.05 -14.85
C ALA A 481 38.56 21.10 -13.65
N GLY A 482 37.47 20.61 -13.07
CA GLY A 482 37.45 19.68 -11.97
C GLY A 482 37.68 18.24 -12.44
N ARG A 483 37.29 17.26 -11.63
CA ARG A 483 37.20 15.88 -12.08
C ARG A 483 35.73 15.55 -12.28
N ASN A 484 35.33 15.29 -13.51
CA ASN A 484 33.96 15.00 -13.88
C ASN A 484 33.74 13.50 -14.11
N ILE A 485 32.49 13.08 -13.90
CA ILE A 485 31.98 11.78 -14.32
C ILE A 485 30.80 12.08 -15.23
N LEU A 486 30.94 11.77 -16.52
CA LEU A 486 29.95 12.07 -17.55
C LEU A 486 29.49 10.75 -18.16
N TYR A 487 28.19 10.48 -18.10
CA TYR A 487 27.59 9.27 -18.66
C TYR A 487 26.42 9.64 -19.59
N GLY A 488 26.56 9.28 -20.88
CA GLY A 488 25.58 9.49 -21.93
C GLY A 488 24.41 8.49 -21.96
N TYR A 489 24.65 7.21 -21.67
CA TYR A 489 23.69 6.08 -21.79
C TYR A 489 23.43 5.65 -23.25
N ASP A 490 22.18 5.63 -23.70
CA ASP A 490 21.83 5.28 -25.07
C ASP A 490 21.80 6.57 -25.91
N GLY A 491 22.09 6.50 -27.21
CA GLY A 491 22.08 7.66 -28.09
C GLY A 491 23.45 7.97 -28.66
N MET A 492 23.50 8.86 -29.66
CA MET A 492 24.79 9.30 -30.23
C MET A 492 25.31 10.50 -29.46
N ASP A 493 26.08 10.24 -28.41
CA ASP A 493 26.46 11.28 -27.46
C ASP A 493 27.73 12.02 -27.85
N THR A 494 27.83 13.28 -27.45
CA THR A 494 29.06 14.08 -27.53
C THR A 494 29.53 14.43 -26.14
N ILE A 495 30.66 13.86 -25.72
CA ILE A 495 31.19 14.00 -24.36
C ILE A 495 32.56 14.66 -24.40
N ASN A 496 32.69 15.80 -23.75
CA ASN A 496 33.94 16.51 -23.54
C ASN A 496 34.25 16.59 -22.03
N GLY A 497 35.33 15.96 -21.58
CA GLY A 497 35.76 16.02 -20.17
C GLY A 497 36.13 17.42 -19.70
N GLY A 498 36.74 18.21 -20.57
CA GLY A 498 37.31 19.51 -20.19
C GLY A 498 38.74 19.35 -19.66
N GLU A 499 39.13 20.17 -18.68
CA GLU A 499 40.43 20.02 -18.01
C GLU A 499 40.25 19.12 -16.77
N GLY A 500 41.30 18.42 -16.35
CA GLY A 500 41.22 17.49 -15.22
C GLY A 500 41.16 16.04 -15.65
N LYS A 501 41.01 15.13 -14.67
CA LYS A 501 41.04 13.68 -14.93
C LYS A 501 39.65 13.11 -14.92
N ASP A 502 39.03 13.11 -16.07
CA ASP A 502 37.61 12.80 -16.17
C ASP A 502 37.38 11.31 -16.38
N VAL A 503 36.17 10.88 -16.04
CA VAL A 503 35.68 9.53 -16.32
C VAL A 503 34.51 9.67 -17.27
N LEU A 504 34.73 9.22 -18.50
CA LEU A 504 33.78 9.37 -19.59
C LEU A 504 33.19 8.00 -19.93
N ARG A 505 31.88 7.98 -20.11
CA ARG A 505 31.12 6.81 -20.52
C ARG A 505 30.11 7.25 -21.56
N GLY A 506 30.22 6.74 -22.78
CA GLY A 506 29.26 7.03 -23.84
C GLY A 506 28.02 6.19 -23.57
N GLY A 507 27.99 5.00 -24.15
CA GLY A 507 27.23 3.87 -23.65
C GLY A 507 26.91 2.93 -24.79
N ASP A 508 25.64 2.84 -25.16
CA ASP A 508 25.21 2.17 -26.38
C ASP A 508 25.20 3.18 -27.55
N ASP A 509 25.23 2.70 -28.80
CA ASP A 509 25.34 3.51 -30.03
C ASP A 509 26.71 4.20 -30.21
N ALA A 510 26.79 5.14 -31.16
CA ALA A 510 28.05 5.68 -31.68
C ALA A 510 28.39 7.03 -31.05
N ASP A 511 29.36 7.02 -30.15
CA ASP A 511 29.68 8.17 -29.31
C ASP A 511 30.90 8.96 -29.78
N SER A 512 30.93 10.25 -29.43
CA SER A 512 32.03 11.17 -29.72
C SER A 512 32.68 11.67 -28.43
N PHE A 513 33.92 11.26 -28.19
CA PHE A 513 34.75 11.74 -27.08
C PHE A 513 35.66 12.87 -27.53
N VAL A 514 35.39 14.10 -27.08
CA VAL A 514 36.05 15.32 -27.55
C VAL A 514 37.23 15.69 -26.67
N PHE A 515 38.37 15.95 -27.30
CA PHE A 515 39.61 16.39 -26.66
C PHE A 515 40.04 17.74 -27.25
N ASN A 516 39.79 18.82 -26.50
CA ASN A 516 40.16 20.19 -26.86
C ASN A 516 40.88 20.95 -25.74
N SER A 517 41.24 20.27 -24.66
CA SER A 517 41.99 20.81 -23.52
C SER A 517 43.51 20.72 -23.72
N PRO A 518 44.31 21.51 -22.99
CA PRO A 518 45.78 21.42 -23.07
C PRO A 518 46.29 19.99 -22.80
N LEU A 519 47.27 19.54 -23.58
CA LEU A 519 47.94 18.26 -23.35
C LEU A 519 48.82 18.31 -22.11
N ASP A 520 48.32 17.77 -21.00
CA ASP A 520 49.01 17.67 -19.72
C ASP A 520 48.66 16.33 -19.05
N PRO A 521 49.58 15.65 -18.35
CA PRO A 521 49.25 14.44 -17.58
C PRO A 521 48.17 14.62 -16.50
N ALA A 522 47.82 15.86 -16.15
CA ALA A 522 46.66 16.22 -15.31
C ALA A 522 45.32 16.15 -16.05
N ASN A 523 45.34 16.19 -17.39
CA ASN A 523 44.19 16.13 -18.30
C ASN A 523 44.07 14.76 -18.99
N GLU A 524 44.53 13.71 -18.32
CA GLU A 524 44.44 12.33 -18.85
C GLU A 524 43.09 11.74 -18.44
N ASP A 525 42.15 11.70 -19.39
CA ASP A 525 40.81 11.18 -19.18
C ASP A 525 40.77 9.65 -19.27
N ARG A 526 39.74 9.06 -18.68
CA ARG A 526 39.48 7.63 -18.78
C ARG A 526 38.14 7.39 -19.43
N ILE A 527 38.16 6.77 -20.61
CA ILE A 527 36.96 6.30 -21.30
C ILE A 527 36.70 4.85 -20.86
N LEU A 528 35.49 4.56 -20.39
CA LEU A 528 35.16 3.28 -19.78
C LEU A 528 34.80 2.19 -20.79
N ASP A 529 34.07 2.54 -21.85
CA ASP A 529 33.39 1.58 -22.72
C ASP A 529 33.63 1.73 -24.23
N PHE A 530 34.64 2.51 -24.63
CA PHE A 530 34.97 2.74 -26.05
C PHE A 530 34.90 1.47 -26.93
N VAL A 531 34.09 1.53 -27.99
CA VAL A 531 33.84 0.51 -29.00
C VAL A 531 34.48 0.91 -30.33
N ALA A 532 35.50 0.17 -30.75
CA ALA A 532 36.21 0.45 -32.00
C ALA A 532 35.32 0.26 -33.24
N GLY A 533 35.40 1.22 -34.17
CA GLY A 533 34.61 1.27 -35.41
C GLY A 533 33.20 1.82 -35.24
N GLU A 534 32.82 2.20 -34.03
CA GLU A 534 31.53 2.78 -33.66
C GLU A 534 31.77 4.15 -33.03
N ASP A 535 32.53 4.19 -31.93
CA ASP A 535 32.91 5.42 -31.24
C ASP A 535 34.07 6.13 -31.93
N VAL A 536 34.16 7.45 -31.68
CA VAL A 536 35.19 8.32 -32.24
C VAL A 536 35.81 9.20 -31.16
N MET A 537 37.15 9.26 -31.13
CA MET A 537 37.88 10.30 -30.41
C MET A 537 38.06 11.53 -31.33
N VAL A 538 37.44 12.64 -30.95
CA VAL A 538 37.48 13.91 -31.69
C VAL A 538 38.59 14.80 -31.13
N LEU A 539 39.59 15.13 -31.95
CA LEU A 539 40.79 15.87 -31.54
C LEU A 539 40.81 17.27 -32.14
N ASP A 540 40.92 18.31 -31.30
CA ASP A 540 41.05 19.70 -31.78
C ASP A 540 42.44 19.95 -32.38
N SER A 541 42.50 20.33 -33.66
CA SER A 541 43.76 20.62 -34.36
C SER A 541 44.56 21.79 -33.77
N ALA A 542 43.93 22.67 -32.98
CA ALA A 542 44.62 23.71 -32.23
C ALA A 542 45.44 23.17 -31.05
N VAL A 543 45.02 22.05 -30.47
CA VAL A 543 45.72 21.35 -29.37
C VAL A 543 46.72 20.34 -29.92
N PHE A 544 46.26 19.48 -30.84
CA PHE A 544 47.05 18.41 -31.44
C PHE A 544 47.87 18.95 -32.62
N THR A 545 48.76 19.90 -32.31
CA THR A 545 49.54 20.69 -33.28
C THR A 545 50.49 19.80 -34.10
N GLY A 546 50.06 19.42 -35.30
CA GLY A 546 50.77 18.43 -36.12
C GLY A 546 49.83 17.53 -36.90
N LEU A 547 48.57 17.45 -36.48
CA LEU A 547 47.50 16.80 -37.23
C LEU A 547 46.79 17.81 -38.17
N THR A 548 46.14 17.29 -39.21
CA THR A 548 45.35 18.09 -40.15
C THR A 548 43.87 17.73 -40.00
N SER A 549 42.98 18.73 -39.97
CA SER A 549 41.53 18.55 -39.89
C SER A 549 41.01 17.57 -40.95
N GLY A 550 40.12 16.67 -40.54
CA GLY A 550 39.65 15.51 -41.29
C GLY A 550 40.00 14.17 -40.61
N ALA A 551 39.92 13.09 -41.36
CA ALA A 551 40.29 11.75 -40.87
C ALA A 551 41.81 11.66 -40.61
N LEU A 552 42.21 10.92 -39.57
CA LEU A 552 43.61 10.67 -39.27
C LEU A 552 44.26 9.84 -40.39
N ASP A 553 45.43 10.28 -40.90
CA ASP A 553 46.20 9.47 -41.84
C ASP A 553 46.72 8.22 -41.12
N ALA A 554 46.47 7.04 -41.69
CA ALA A 554 46.91 5.76 -41.13
C ALA A 554 48.43 5.68 -40.86
N GLY A 555 49.25 6.45 -41.58
CA GLY A 555 50.69 6.56 -41.32
C GLY A 555 51.04 7.32 -40.03
N MET A 556 50.11 8.10 -39.49
CA MET A 556 50.28 8.90 -38.28
C MET A 556 49.85 8.16 -37.00
N PHE A 557 49.27 6.96 -37.14
CA PHE A 557 48.81 6.13 -36.03
C PHE A 557 49.71 4.92 -35.79
N VAL A 558 49.86 4.51 -34.53
CA VAL A 558 50.44 3.22 -34.18
C VAL A 558 49.82 2.65 -32.91
N ALA A 559 49.53 1.35 -32.94
CA ALA A 559 49.17 0.57 -31.75
C ALA A 559 50.29 -0.42 -31.42
N ASN A 560 50.85 -0.37 -30.22
CA ASN A 560 51.89 -1.29 -29.77
C ASN A 560 51.91 -1.43 -28.24
N VAL A 561 52.68 -2.40 -27.72
CA VAL A 561 52.79 -2.67 -26.28
C VAL A 561 53.76 -1.74 -25.55
N ASP A 562 54.60 -1.00 -26.28
CA ASP A 562 55.69 -0.21 -25.71
C ASP A 562 55.28 1.25 -25.50
N GLY A 563 54.14 1.70 -26.05
CA GLY A 563 53.62 3.05 -25.90
C GLY A 563 54.48 4.12 -26.59
N VAL A 564 55.25 3.75 -27.61
CA VAL A 564 56.19 4.66 -28.30
C VAL A 564 55.99 4.70 -29.82
N ALA A 565 56.30 5.85 -30.42
CA ALA A 565 56.35 5.99 -31.87
C ALA A 565 57.48 5.12 -32.46
N THR A 566 57.21 4.52 -33.62
CA THR A 566 58.16 3.68 -34.39
C THR A 566 58.68 4.38 -35.66
N THR A 567 58.05 5.49 -36.06
CA THR A 567 58.45 6.31 -37.20
C THR A 567 58.24 7.79 -36.90
N ALA A 568 59.02 8.65 -37.57
CA ALA A 568 58.96 10.12 -37.41
C ALA A 568 57.63 10.77 -37.82
N ASP A 569 56.73 10.03 -38.48
CA ASP A 569 55.43 10.53 -38.94
C ASP A 569 54.29 10.16 -37.98
N GLN A 570 54.51 9.22 -37.07
CA GLN A 570 53.52 8.82 -36.06
C GLN A 570 53.33 9.94 -35.05
N ARG A 571 52.07 10.23 -34.73
CA ARG A 571 51.65 11.30 -33.81
C ARG A 571 50.69 10.77 -32.75
N ILE A 572 49.84 9.81 -33.09
CA ILE A 572 48.92 9.15 -32.15
C ILE A 572 49.44 7.75 -31.88
N ILE A 573 49.61 7.42 -30.60
CA ILE A 573 50.14 6.15 -30.13
C ILE A 573 49.15 5.54 -29.16
N TYR A 574 48.72 4.30 -29.42
CA TYR A 574 47.90 3.52 -28.52
C TYR A 574 48.73 2.41 -27.87
N GLU A 575 48.90 2.49 -26.54
CA GLU A 575 49.58 1.47 -25.75
C GLU A 575 48.60 0.32 -25.43
N THR A 576 48.66 -0.77 -26.20
CA THR A 576 47.70 -1.87 -26.13
C THR A 576 47.71 -2.62 -24.79
N GLY A 577 48.76 -2.45 -23.98
CA GLY A 577 48.89 -3.10 -22.68
C GLY A 577 48.18 -2.37 -21.53
N THR A 578 48.05 -1.04 -21.64
CA THR A 578 47.48 -0.17 -20.59
C THR A 578 46.22 0.55 -21.02
N GLY A 579 45.97 0.62 -22.33
CA GLY A 579 44.86 1.37 -22.92
C GLY A 579 45.16 2.85 -23.12
N LYS A 580 46.37 3.32 -22.76
CA LYS A 580 46.72 4.74 -22.86
C LYS A 580 46.88 5.18 -24.31
N VAL A 581 46.35 6.35 -24.63
CA VAL A 581 46.48 7.02 -25.92
C VAL A 581 47.34 8.26 -25.73
N TYR A 582 48.41 8.36 -26.51
CA TYR A 582 49.40 9.41 -26.43
C TYR A 582 49.44 10.26 -27.69
N TYR A 583 49.77 11.53 -27.50
CA TYR A 583 50.19 12.42 -28.57
C TYR A 583 51.71 12.68 -28.51
N ASP A 584 52.41 12.35 -29.59
CA ASP A 584 53.81 12.71 -29.82
C ASP A 584 53.88 13.82 -30.86
N SER A 585 54.12 15.07 -30.45
CA SER A 585 54.12 16.21 -31.36
C SER A 585 55.20 16.19 -32.45
N ASP A 586 56.34 15.54 -32.20
CA ASP A 586 57.48 15.52 -33.14
C ASP A 586 57.70 14.15 -33.81
N GLY A 587 57.03 13.11 -33.31
CA GLY A 587 57.05 11.74 -33.82
C GLY A 587 58.40 11.03 -33.66
N SER A 588 59.37 11.66 -33.01
CA SER A 588 60.75 11.17 -32.97
C SER A 588 60.94 9.99 -32.02
N GLY A 589 59.95 9.68 -31.18
CA GLY A 589 60.07 8.69 -30.10
C GLY A 589 61.05 9.10 -28.99
N ASP A 590 61.67 10.28 -29.10
CA ASP A 590 62.65 10.84 -28.16
C ASP A 590 62.08 12.01 -27.33
N ALA A 591 60.96 12.63 -27.76
CA ALA A 591 60.18 13.57 -26.96
C ALA A 591 59.17 12.82 -26.07
N GLU A 592 58.90 13.33 -24.86
CA GLU A 592 57.92 12.72 -23.95
C GLU A 592 56.52 12.90 -24.54
N ALA A 593 56.03 11.87 -25.25
CA ALA A 593 54.65 11.80 -25.69
C ALA A 593 53.71 11.96 -24.49
N VAL A 594 52.63 12.73 -24.66
CA VAL A 594 51.70 13.07 -23.58
C VAL A 594 50.46 12.19 -23.68
N ALA A 595 50.17 11.43 -22.63
CA ALA A 595 48.91 10.69 -22.53
C ALA A 595 47.76 11.67 -22.34
N PHE A 596 46.72 11.55 -23.16
CA PHE A 596 45.51 12.38 -23.06
C PHE A 596 44.25 11.56 -22.78
N ALA A 597 44.28 10.26 -23.05
CA ALA A 597 43.17 9.36 -22.75
C ALA A 597 43.66 7.98 -22.33
N GLN A 598 42.81 7.24 -21.61
CA GLN A 598 42.97 5.83 -21.31
C GLN A 598 41.67 5.09 -21.62
N LEU A 599 41.73 4.09 -22.51
CA LEU A 599 40.59 3.23 -22.86
C LEU A 599 40.58 2.00 -21.95
N SER A 600 39.54 1.87 -21.12
CA SER A 600 39.48 0.82 -20.10
C SER A 600 39.15 -0.56 -20.68
N SER A 601 38.42 -0.62 -21.79
CA SER A 601 38.04 -1.86 -22.49
C SER A 601 39.19 -2.52 -23.27
N LEU A 602 40.35 -1.84 -23.38
CA LEU A 602 41.50 -2.23 -24.20
C LEU A 602 41.11 -2.64 -25.64
N PRO A 603 40.33 -1.81 -26.37
CA PRO A 603 39.82 -2.16 -27.69
C PRO A 603 40.97 -2.24 -28.71
N THR A 604 40.72 -2.89 -29.85
CA THR A 604 41.62 -2.83 -31.00
C THR A 604 41.22 -1.68 -31.90
N ILE A 605 41.85 -0.51 -31.71
CA ILE A 605 41.55 0.72 -32.45
C ILE A 605 42.50 0.97 -33.61
N GLY A 606 42.03 1.75 -34.59
CA GLY A 606 42.71 2.20 -35.80
C GLY A 606 42.66 3.72 -35.98
N ALA A 607 43.15 4.20 -37.13
CA ALA A 607 43.12 5.62 -37.46
C ALA A 607 41.70 6.14 -37.79
N ASP A 608 40.79 5.23 -38.11
CA ASP A 608 39.37 5.48 -38.36
C ASP A 608 38.57 5.81 -37.10
N ASP A 609 39.09 5.47 -35.91
CA ASP A 609 38.50 5.82 -34.61
C ASP A 609 38.84 7.25 -34.16
N PHE A 610 39.49 8.05 -35.02
CA PHE A 610 39.90 9.43 -34.74
C PHE A 610 39.40 10.41 -35.80
N LEU A 611 38.83 11.51 -35.33
CA LEU A 611 38.43 12.65 -36.16
C LEU A 611 39.16 13.91 -35.70
N ILE A 612 39.80 14.65 -36.61
CA ILE A 612 40.46 15.91 -36.28
C ILE A 612 39.58 17.06 -36.74
N VAL A 613 39.29 18.01 -35.86
CA VAL A 613 38.44 19.17 -36.15
C VAL A 613 39.24 20.46 -36.32
#